data_AF-A0A397FD90-F1
#
_entry.id   AF-A0A397FD90-F1
#
_cell.length_a   1.000
_cell.length_b   1.000
_cell.length_c   1.000
_cell.angle_alpha   90.00
_cell.angle_beta   90.00
_cell.angle_gamma   90.00
#
_symmetry.space_group_name_H-M   'P 1'
#
loop_
_entity.id
_entity.type
_entity.pdbx_description
1 polymer ?
#
loop_
_entity_poly.entity_id
_entity_poly.type
_entity_poly.pdbx_seq_one_letter_code
_entity_poly.pdbx_strand_id
1 'polypeptide(L)'
;MYVAGTIGGILDEFVFAARLDNLACTWLATHALLESLSSLESETNVRVAAMFDNEEVGSNSLMGAGSNFLESVMHRVSAGQFSGEGVRKSMLISADMAHAVHPNYAARHEQNSKLQMGQGPAIKYNANQRYATTGETSFLLKEIGRRHNLDVQSFVSRQDCGCGSTIG
;
A
#
# COMPACT_ATOMS: atom_id res chain seq x y z
N MET A 1 29.01 -3.47 8.89
CA MET A 1 28.43 -3.14 10.21
C MET A 1 26.97 -2.80 9.97
N TYR A 2 26.03 -3.65 10.41
CA TYR A 2 24.60 -3.33 10.30
C TYR A 2 24.24 -2.35 11.40
N VAL A 3 23.79 -1.16 11.03
CA VAL A 3 23.21 -0.20 11.98
C VAL A 3 21.74 -0.55 12.13
N ALA A 4 21.30 -0.75 13.38
CA ALA A 4 19.90 -1.01 13.69
C ALA A 4 19.04 0.23 13.40
N GLY A 5 17.75 0.02 13.14
CA GLY A 5 16.81 1.14 13.06
C GLY A 5 16.67 1.83 14.42
N THR A 6 16.46 3.13 14.42
CA THR A 6 16.27 3.94 15.64
C THR A 6 15.14 4.93 15.46
N ILE A 7 14.55 5.33 16.58
CA ILE A 7 13.75 6.55 16.65
C ILE A 7 14.71 7.74 16.79
N GLY A 8 14.33 8.89 16.23
CA GLY A 8 15.10 10.12 16.37
C GLY A 8 14.32 11.37 15.96
N GLY A 9 15.02 12.50 15.88
CA GLY A 9 14.41 13.83 15.90
C GLY A 9 14.40 14.39 17.32
N ILE A 10 14.24 15.71 17.48
CA ILE A 10 14.26 16.32 18.82
C ILE A 10 13.07 15.87 19.67
N LEU A 11 11.97 15.48 19.02
CA LEU A 11 10.76 14.97 19.66
C LEU A 11 10.56 13.46 19.49
N ASP A 12 11.60 12.71 19.08
CA ASP A 12 11.49 11.27 18.78
C ASP A 12 10.35 10.94 17.78
N GLU A 13 10.18 11.83 16.80
CA GLU A 13 9.04 11.83 15.88
C GLU A 13 9.33 11.11 14.53
N PHE A 14 10.58 10.69 14.31
CA PHE A 14 11.01 10.03 13.08
C PHE A 14 11.53 8.62 13.30
N VAL A 15 11.29 7.76 12.33
CA VAL A 15 11.88 6.42 12.23
C VAL A 15 13.03 6.46 11.24
N PHE A 16 14.25 6.20 11.72
CA PHE A 16 15.44 6.04 10.88
C PHE A 16 15.76 4.56 10.74
N ALA A 17 15.48 3.99 9.58
CA ALA A 17 15.75 2.58 9.32
C ALA A 17 16.06 2.35 7.83
N ALA A 18 16.87 1.32 7.55
CA ALA A 18 17.04 0.82 6.20
C ALA A 18 15.81 0.01 5.76
N ARG A 19 15.50 0.03 4.45
CA ARG A 19 14.45 -0.79 3.82
C ARG A 19 13.04 -0.50 4.34
N LEU A 20 12.77 0.74 4.79
CA LEU A 20 11.40 1.18 5.07
C LEU A 20 10.51 0.94 3.86
N ASP A 21 11.05 1.28 2.69
CA ASP A 21 10.57 0.80 1.40
C ASP A 21 11.03 -0.66 1.17
N ASN A 22 10.16 -1.67 1.17
CA ASN A 22 8.75 -1.64 1.57
C ASN A 22 8.44 -2.54 2.79
N LEU A 23 9.44 -2.79 3.64
CA LEU A 23 9.26 -3.60 4.86
C LEU A 23 8.30 -2.94 5.85
N ALA A 24 8.16 -1.61 5.82
CA ALA A 24 7.19 -0.91 6.66
C ALA A 24 5.75 -1.33 6.33
N CYS A 25 5.36 -1.32 5.05
CA CYS A 25 4.01 -1.75 4.65
C CYS A 25 3.80 -3.25 4.83
N THR A 26 4.84 -4.07 4.59
CA THR A 26 4.79 -5.52 4.85
C THR A 26 4.52 -5.81 6.32
N TRP A 27 5.21 -5.12 7.22
CA TRP A 27 5.01 -5.24 8.65
C TRP A 27 3.59 -4.79 9.05
N LEU A 28 3.13 -3.64 8.53
CA LEU A 28 1.79 -3.12 8.78
C LEU A 28 0.69 -4.07 8.32
N ALA A 29 0.80 -4.63 7.11
CA ALA A 29 -0.18 -5.57 6.58
C ALA A 29 -0.25 -6.86 7.41
N THR A 30 0.91 -7.37 7.84
CA THR A 30 1.00 -8.57 8.68
C THR A 30 0.39 -8.31 10.06
N HIS A 31 0.76 -7.21 10.70
CA HIS A 31 0.21 -6.83 12.00
C HIS A 31 -1.29 -6.55 11.94
N ALA A 32 -1.77 -5.83 10.92
CA ALA A 32 -3.20 -5.57 10.76
C ALA A 32 -4.01 -6.87 10.60
N LEU A 33 -3.48 -7.87 9.87
CA LEU A 33 -4.13 -9.16 9.76
C LEU A 33 -4.24 -9.86 11.12
N LEU A 34 -3.15 -9.87 11.91
CA LEU A 34 -3.13 -10.46 13.25
C LEU A 34 -4.08 -9.76 14.23
N GLU A 35 -4.09 -8.42 14.24
CA GLU A 35 -4.99 -7.63 15.09
C GLU A 35 -6.47 -7.81 14.70
N SER A 36 -6.74 -8.15 13.45
CA SER A 36 -8.11 -8.38 12.96
C SER A 36 -8.72 -9.71 13.42
N LEU A 37 -7.92 -10.65 13.96
CA LEU A 37 -8.33 -12.04 14.20
C LEU A 37 -9.51 -12.18 15.17
N SER A 38 -9.71 -11.24 16.10
CA SER A 38 -10.80 -11.29 17.07
C SER A 38 -12.20 -11.31 16.43
N SER A 39 -12.34 -10.80 15.22
CA SER A 39 -13.62 -10.75 14.50
C SER A 39 -13.72 -11.80 13.38
N LEU A 40 -12.78 -12.75 13.30
CA LEU A 40 -12.66 -13.67 12.17
C LEU A 40 -13.84 -14.65 12.08
N GLU A 41 -14.39 -15.09 13.22
CA GLU A 41 -15.51 -16.04 13.26
C GLU A 41 -16.78 -15.50 12.58
N SER A 42 -16.98 -14.18 12.62
CA SER A 42 -18.11 -13.50 11.99
C SER A 42 -17.83 -12.97 10.58
N GLU A 43 -16.62 -13.18 10.05
CA GLU A 43 -16.22 -12.67 8.75
C GLU A 43 -16.79 -13.54 7.62
N THR A 44 -17.38 -12.89 6.62
CA THR A 44 -17.93 -13.57 5.44
C THR A 44 -16.92 -13.65 4.29
N ASN A 45 -15.85 -12.85 4.34
CA ASN A 45 -14.81 -12.79 3.33
C ASN A 45 -13.53 -13.53 3.77
N VAL A 46 -12.59 -13.68 2.84
CA VAL A 46 -11.23 -14.14 3.16
C VAL A 46 -10.32 -12.93 3.31
N ARG A 47 -9.62 -12.82 4.43
CA ARG A 47 -8.59 -11.78 4.65
C ARG A 47 -7.24 -12.32 4.22
N VAL A 48 -6.54 -11.57 3.38
CA VAL A 48 -5.25 -11.97 2.80
C VAL A 48 -4.25 -10.84 2.98
N ALA A 49 -3.08 -11.17 3.54
CA ALA A 49 -1.88 -10.36 3.41
C ALA A 49 -0.91 -11.10 2.48
N ALA A 50 -0.57 -10.47 1.36
CA ALA A 50 0.33 -11.04 0.35
C ALA A 50 1.56 -10.16 0.20
N MET A 51 2.73 -10.77 0.28
CA MET A 51 4.03 -10.10 0.15
C MET A 51 4.79 -10.73 -1.01
N PHE A 52 5.22 -9.91 -1.95
CA PHE A 52 5.89 -10.35 -3.17
C PHE A 52 7.34 -9.88 -3.16
N ASP A 53 8.22 -10.70 -3.71
CA ASP A 53 9.61 -10.33 -3.97
C ASP A 53 9.72 -9.62 -5.34
N ASN A 54 10.90 -9.09 -5.64
CA ASN A 54 11.28 -8.61 -6.97
C ASN A 54 10.46 -7.43 -7.53
N GLU A 55 9.73 -6.71 -6.67
CA GLU A 55 9.02 -5.48 -7.04
C GLU A 55 9.96 -4.47 -7.70
N GLU A 56 11.09 -4.22 -7.05
CA GLU A 56 12.15 -3.27 -7.44
C GLU A 56 12.85 -3.62 -8.77
N VAL A 57 12.62 -4.83 -9.29
CA VAL A 57 13.14 -5.29 -10.59
C VAL A 57 12.03 -5.67 -11.58
N GLY A 58 10.79 -5.25 -11.30
CA GLY A 58 9.65 -5.33 -12.22
C GLY A 58 8.67 -6.47 -11.99
N SER A 59 8.77 -7.22 -10.89
CA SER A 59 7.84 -8.28 -10.46
C SER A 59 7.66 -9.49 -11.39
N ASN A 60 8.36 -9.56 -12.53
CA ASN A 60 8.25 -10.64 -13.49
C ASN A 60 9.14 -11.84 -13.10
N SER A 61 8.76 -12.52 -12.02
CA SER A 61 9.41 -13.71 -11.50
C SER A 61 8.38 -14.64 -10.88
N LEU A 62 8.80 -15.85 -10.48
CA LEU A 62 7.93 -16.80 -9.78
C LEU A 62 7.49 -16.30 -8.39
N MET A 63 8.27 -15.43 -7.76
CA MET A 63 8.02 -14.91 -6.41
C MET A 63 7.46 -13.47 -6.43
N GLY A 64 7.41 -12.85 -7.61
CA GLY A 64 6.92 -11.50 -7.81
C GLY A 64 5.42 -11.43 -8.08
N ALA A 65 4.89 -10.21 -8.04
CA ALA A 65 3.46 -9.94 -8.24
C ALA A 65 2.99 -10.24 -9.67
N GLY A 66 3.90 -10.37 -10.64
CA GLY A 66 3.57 -10.81 -12.01
C GLY A 66 3.36 -12.32 -12.14
N SER A 67 3.53 -13.09 -11.07
CA SER A 67 3.28 -14.54 -11.06
C SER A 67 1.78 -14.87 -10.94
N ASN A 68 1.44 -16.14 -11.20
CA ASN A 68 0.10 -16.68 -10.93
C ASN A 68 -0.04 -17.20 -9.49
N PHE A 69 0.88 -16.89 -8.57
CA PHE A 69 0.91 -17.46 -7.23
C PHE A 69 -0.35 -17.09 -6.43
N LEU A 70 -0.69 -15.80 -6.37
CA LEU A 70 -1.87 -15.34 -5.63
C LEU A 70 -3.15 -15.92 -6.21
N GLU A 71 -3.32 -15.90 -7.53
CA GLU A 71 -4.45 -16.53 -8.22
C GLU A 71 -4.58 -18.02 -7.85
N SER A 72 -3.46 -18.76 -7.90
CA SER A 72 -3.43 -20.18 -7.54
C SER A 72 -3.82 -20.41 -6.06
N VAL A 73 -3.37 -19.54 -5.15
CA VAL A 73 -3.76 -19.60 -3.73
C VAL A 73 -5.26 -19.33 -3.57
N MET A 74 -5.80 -18.31 -4.25
CA MET A 74 -7.23 -17.98 -4.18
C MET A 74 -8.10 -19.12 -4.73
N HIS A 75 -7.69 -19.76 -5.83
CA HIS A 75 -8.36 -20.96 -6.33
C HIS A 75 -8.31 -22.10 -5.32
N ARG A 76 -7.19 -22.32 -4.63
CA ARG A 76 -7.09 -23.39 -3.63
C ARG A 76 -7.93 -23.12 -2.38
N VAL A 77 -7.89 -21.90 -1.85
CA VAL A 77 -8.66 -21.50 -0.66
C VAL A 77 -10.16 -21.56 -0.92
N SER A 78 -10.60 -21.23 -2.14
CA SER A 78 -12.00 -21.33 -2.57
C SER A 78 -12.42 -22.73 -3.02
N ALA A 79 -11.61 -23.78 -2.80
CA ALA A 79 -11.87 -25.13 -3.27
C ALA A 79 -12.18 -25.22 -4.78
N GLY A 80 -11.50 -24.38 -5.58
CA GLY A 80 -11.64 -24.28 -7.03
C GLY A 80 -12.78 -23.37 -7.50
N GLN A 81 -13.53 -22.75 -6.59
CA GLN A 81 -14.73 -21.95 -6.93
C GLN A 81 -14.43 -20.46 -7.13
N PHE A 82 -13.18 -20.02 -6.99
CA PHE A 82 -12.81 -18.64 -7.32
C PHE A 82 -13.13 -18.37 -8.79
N SER A 83 -14.03 -17.40 -9.00
CA SER A 83 -14.59 -17.07 -10.30
C SER A 83 -14.59 -15.56 -10.48
N GLY A 84 -15.03 -15.08 -11.65
CA GLY A 84 -15.20 -13.65 -11.89
C GLY A 84 -16.19 -12.97 -10.93
N GLU A 85 -17.07 -13.70 -10.26
CA GLU A 85 -17.90 -13.15 -9.18
C GLU A 85 -17.07 -12.90 -7.91
N GLY A 86 -16.21 -13.84 -7.54
CA GLY A 86 -15.29 -13.69 -6.40
C GLY A 86 -14.36 -12.49 -6.57
N VAL A 87 -13.81 -12.32 -7.78
CA VAL A 87 -12.98 -11.14 -8.12
C VAL A 87 -13.77 -9.84 -7.94
N ARG A 88 -15.01 -9.76 -8.46
CA ARG A 88 -15.85 -8.55 -8.37
C ARG A 88 -16.29 -8.20 -6.95
N LYS A 89 -16.32 -9.18 -6.04
CA LYS A 89 -16.64 -8.99 -4.61
C LYS A 89 -15.39 -8.72 -3.76
N SER A 90 -14.20 -8.80 -4.35
CA SER A 90 -12.93 -8.61 -3.65
C SER A 90 -12.44 -7.18 -3.78
N MET A 91 -11.62 -6.74 -2.82
CA MET A 91 -10.88 -5.49 -2.86
C MET A 91 -9.44 -5.77 -2.48
N LEU A 92 -8.50 -5.15 -3.20
CA LEU A 92 -7.07 -5.23 -2.92
C LEU A 92 -6.54 -3.83 -2.57
N ILE A 93 -5.74 -3.76 -1.51
CA ILE A 93 -4.99 -2.56 -1.13
C ILE A 93 -3.53 -2.85 -1.45
N SER A 94 -2.99 -2.22 -2.50
CA SER A 94 -1.56 -2.22 -2.76
C SER A 94 -0.91 -1.19 -1.84
N ALA A 95 -0.22 -1.68 -0.81
CA ALA A 95 0.42 -0.84 0.20
C ALA A 95 1.91 -0.69 -0.12
N ASP A 96 2.30 0.55 -0.43
CA ASP A 96 3.66 0.91 -0.80
C ASP A 96 3.97 2.34 -0.34
N MET A 97 5.24 2.64 -0.11
CA MET A 97 5.68 3.93 0.42
C MET A 97 5.33 5.08 -0.54
N ALA A 98 5.21 6.28 0.00
CA ALA A 98 4.92 7.49 -0.76
C ALA A 98 5.93 8.59 -0.44
N HIS A 99 6.09 9.53 -1.36
CA HIS A 99 7.06 10.61 -1.23
C HIS A 99 6.47 11.79 -0.46
N ALA A 100 6.83 11.91 0.81
CA ALA A 100 6.63 13.14 1.56
C ALA A 100 7.38 14.31 0.89
N VAL A 101 6.82 15.51 0.97
CA VAL A 101 7.46 16.69 0.37
C VAL A 101 8.84 16.90 0.99
N HIS A 102 9.88 16.83 0.16
CA HIS A 102 11.22 17.11 0.63
C HIS A 102 11.41 18.63 0.80
N PRO A 103 11.77 19.15 1.99
CA PRO A 103 11.83 20.59 2.25
C PRO A 103 12.81 21.32 1.32
N ASN A 104 13.99 20.75 1.08
CA ASN A 104 14.99 21.32 0.17
C ASN A 104 14.64 21.19 -1.32
N TYR A 105 13.64 20.37 -1.69
CA TYR A 105 13.28 20.09 -3.08
C TYR A 105 11.77 20.14 -3.29
N ALA A 106 11.09 21.06 -2.62
CA ALA A 106 9.63 21.18 -2.67
C ALA A 106 9.11 21.39 -4.10
N ALA A 107 9.90 22.01 -4.97
CA ALA A 107 9.57 22.21 -6.39
C ALA A 107 9.41 20.89 -7.17
N ARG A 108 9.93 19.75 -6.69
CA ARG A 108 9.75 18.44 -7.34
C ARG A 108 8.35 17.84 -7.15
N HIS A 109 7.56 18.39 -6.24
CA HIS A 109 6.23 17.87 -5.90
C HIS A 109 5.13 18.69 -6.57
N GLU A 110 3.99 18.06 -6.82
CA GLU A 110 2.81 18.74 -7.34
C GLU A 110 2.28 19.72 -6.28
N GLN A 111 1.92 20.95 -6.70
CA GLN A 111 1.61 22.04 -5.79
C GLN A 111 0.43 21.71 -4.87
N ASN A 112 -0.58 21.04 -5.43
CA ASN A 112 -1.81 20.65 -4.74
C ASN A 112 -1.72 19.26 -4.08
N SER A 113 -0.56 18.60 -4.15
CA SER A 113 -0.35 17.24 -3.65
C SER A 113 0.99 17.16 -2.92
N LYS A 114 1.08 17.86 -1.80
CA LYS A 114 2.26 17.88 -0.92
C LYS A 114 2.00 17.05 0.33
N LEU A 115 2.35 15.77 0.25
CA LEU A 115 2.28 14.88 1.40
C LEU A 115 3.13 15.40 2.55
N GLN A 116 2.53 15.51 3.72
CA GLN A 116 3.19 15.88 4.97
C GLN A 116 3.42 14.63 5.82
N MET A 117 4.56 14.58 6.50
CA MET A 117 4.81 13.53 7.49
C MET A 117 3.84 13.70 8.68
N GLY A 118 3.41 12.58 9.26
CA GLY A 118 2.50 12.58 10.42
C GLY A 118 1.03 12.95 10.12
N GLN A 119 0.67 13.24 8.87
CA GLN A 119 -0.70 13.64 8.47
C GLN A 119 -1.50 12.49 7.83
N GLY A 120 -1.17 11.24 8.20
CA GLY A 120 -1.88 10.04 7.73
C GLY A 120 -1.38 9.47 6.38
N PRO A 121 -1.87 8.28 6.00
CA PRO A 121 -1.43 7.56 4.81
C PRO A 121 -1.83 8.26 3.51
N ALA A 122 -1.08 7.97 2.45
CA ALA A 122 -1.29 8.53 1.13
C ALA A 122 -2.07 7.59 0.21
N ILE A 123 -3.12 8.11 -0.43
CA ILE A 123 -3.79 7.48 -1.56
C ILE A 123 -3.12 7.98 -2.84
N LYS A 124 -2.41 7.08 -3.53
CA LYS A 124 -1.61 7.39 -4.72
C LYS A 124 -2.47 7.29 -5.97
N TYR A 125 -2.56 8.36 -6.76
CA TYR A 125 -3.31 8.43 -8.01
C TYR A 125 -2.37 8.69 -9.20
N ASN A 126 -2.65 8.05 -10.34
CA ASN A 126 -1.95 8.34 -11.58
C ASN A 126 -2.83 8.00 -12.79
N ALA A 127 -3.03 8.95 -13.70
CA ALA A 127 -3.90 8.77 -14.87
C ALA A 127 -3.40 7.67 -15.82
N ASN A 128 -2.09 7.41 -15.87
CA ASN A 128 -1.49 6.36 -16.70
C ASN A 128 -1.51 4.98 -16.02
N GLN A 129 -2.32 4.80 -14.97
CA GLN A 129 -2.44 3.54 -14.23
C GLN A 129 -1.10 3.03 -13.68
N ARG A 130 -0.20 3.94 -13.29
CA ARG A 130 1.00 3.59 -12.49
C ARG A 130 0.63 3.16 -11.08
N TYR A 131 -0.56 3.57 -10.63
CA TYR A 131 -1.25 3.11 -9.43
C TYR A 131 -2.67 2.74 -9.84
N ALA A 132 -3.19 1.60 -9.38
CA ALA A 132 -4.52 1.11 -9.74
C ALA A 132 -5.71 1.82 -9.04
N THR A 133 -5.43 2.90 -8.30
CA THR A 133 -6.46 3.66 -7.59
C THR A 133 -7.48 4.28 -8.56
N THR A 134 -8.77 4.05 -8.30
CA THR A 134 -9.91 4.65 -9.00
C THR A 134 -10.72 5.56 -8.06
N GLY A 135 -11.76 6.20 -8.61
CA GLY A 135 -12.71 6.98 -7.81
C GLY A 135 -13.42 6.10 -6.76
N GLU A 136 -13.83 4.91 -7.17
CA GLU A 136 -14.55 3.94 -6.34
C GLU A 136 -13.65 3.36 -5.24
N THR A 137 -12.43 2.88 -5.59
CA THR A 137 -11.54 2.28 -4.60
C THR A 137 -11.03 3.31 -3.60
N SER A 138 -10.75 4.54 -4.05
CA SER A 138 -10.36 5.61 -3.13
C SER A 138 -11.50 6.12 -2.26
N PHE A 139 -12.74 6.11 -2.75
CA PHE A 139 -13.91 6.43 -1.92
C PHE A 139 -14.01 5.48 -0.74
N LEU A 140 -13.85 4.17 -0.97
CA LEU A 140 -13.90 3.17 0.11
C LEU A 140 -12.82 3.43 1.17
N LEU A 141 -11.58 3.71 0.77
CA LEU A 141 -10.49 4.03 1.71
C LEU A 141 -10.74 5.33 2.48
N LYS A 142 -11.24 6.37 1.82
CA LYS A 142 -11.59 7.65 2.46
C LYS A 142 -12.75 7.47 3.45
N GLU A 143 -13.73 6.65 3.12
CA GLU A 143 -14.87 6.37 3.99
C GLU A 143 -14.46 5.54 5.21
N ILE A 144 -13.55 4.58 5.05
CA ILE A 144 -12.92 3.88 6.19
C ILE A 144 -12.18 4.89 7.07
N GLY A 145 -11.35 5.75 6.48
CA GLY A 145 -10.66 6.80 7.23
C GLY A 145 -11.62 7.69 8.02
N ARG A 146 -12.67 8.19 7.36
CA ARG A 146 -13.71 9.03 7.98
C ARG A 146 -14.41 8.33 9.14
N ARG A 147 -14.77 7.05 9.00
CA ARG A 147 -15.45 6.28 10.08
C ARG A 147 -14.56 6.05 11.30
N HIS A 148 -13.25 6.00 11.10
CA HIS A 148 -12.26 5.77 12.13
C HIS A 148 -11.51 7.04 12.58
N ASN A 149 -11.95 8.22 12.14
CA ASN A 149 -11.27 9.50 12.39
C ASN A 149 -9.77 9.48 12.03
N LEU A 150 -9.45 8.86 10.90
CA LEU A 150 -8.10 8.83 10.33
C LEU A 150 -8.02 9.82 9.18
N ASP A 151 -7.04 10.72 9.26
CA ASP A 151 -6.69 11.59 8.14
C ASP A 151 -6.05 10.78 7.02
N VAL A 152 -6.40 11.09 5.78
CA VAL A 152 -5.81 10.49 4.58
C VAL A 152 -5.42 11.58 3.61
N GLN A 153 -4.26 11.43 3.00
CA GLN A 153 -3.72 12.40 2.05
C GLN A 153 -3.86 11.87 0.63
N SER A 154 -3.94 12.76 -0.35
CA SER A 154 -3.95 12.38 -1.77
C SER A 154 -2.59 12.71 -2.39
N PHE A 155 -2.05 11.75 -3.14
CA PHE A 155 -0.78 11.89 -3.85
C PHE A 155 -0.97 11.78 -5.35
N VAL A 156 -0.42 12.75 -6.07
CA VAL A 156 -0.32 12.80 -7.53
C VAL A 156 1.08 13.30 -7.88
N SER A 157 1.75 12.66 -8.83
CA SER A 157 3.01 13.16 -9.37
C SER A 157 2.75 14.34 -10.31
N ARG A 158 3.72 15.25 -10.44
CA ARG A 158 3.68 16.26 -11.49
C ARG A 158 3.57 15.58 -12.86
N GLN A 159 2.85 16.19 -13.79
CA GLN A 159 2.64 15.63 -15.13
C GLN A 159 3.92 15.56 -15.98
N ASP A 160 4.89 16.44 -15.70
CA ASP A 160 6.18 16.50 -16.38
C ASP A 160 7.26 15.61 -15.75
N CYS A 161 6.92 14.88 -14.69
CA CYS A 161 7.82 13.97 -13.99
C CYS A 161 7.34 12.53 -14.16
N GLY A 162 8.24 11.65 -14.62
CA GLY A 162 7.98 10.21 -14.61
C GLY A 162 7.75 9.70 -13.18
N CYS A 163 6.90 8.69 -13.05
CA CYS A 163 6.57 8.06 -11.78
C CYS A 163 6.81 6.55 -11.87
N GLY A 164 7.31 5.95 -10.79
CA GLY A 164 7.35 4.50 -10.64
C GLY A 164 5.95 3.90 -10.70
N SER A 165 5.87 2.62 -11.07
CA SER A 165 4.69 1.80 -10.85
C SER A 165 4.81 1.07 -9.51
N THR A 166 3.73 0.43 -9.08
CA THR A 166 3.73 -0.50 -7.94
C THR A 166 3.20 -1.85 -8.39
N ILE A 167 3.09 -2.82 -7.48
CA ILE A 167 2.41 -4.11 -7.74
C ILE A 167 0.89 -3.99 -7.94
N GLY A 168 0.30 -2.82 -7.67
CA GLY A 168 -1.14 -2.58 -7.72
C GLY A 168 -1.72 -2.55 -9.11
#